data_AF-A0A965YEK6-F1
#
_entry.id   AF-A0A965YEK6-F1
#
_cell.length_a   1.000
_cell.length_b   1.000
_cell.length_c   1.000
_cell.angle_alpha   90.00
_cell.angle_beta   90.00
_cell.angle_gamma   90.00
#
_symmetry.space_group_name_H-M   'P 1'
#
loop_
_entity.id
_entity.type
_entity.pdbx_description
1 polymer ?
#
loop_
_entity_poly.entity_id
_entity_poly.type
_entity_poly.pdbx_seq_one_letter_code
_entity_poly.pdbx_strand_id
1 'polypeptide(L)'
;MQSEIATLSAPIMFIGLLAGFFLCFYGYLIKSLLVSLRSVLSGSLVFVSVSLVLYDRVALVGALASEAPLGGLWALVFPQHDYLAVLIHLMSFTFGGLLLFFFARRKGKLLEKVVALFTALSMTLMLFLLTLTLLPLQASLIISCILGVIILAFCLARFESYMATESAIIGSMLVSYLLSRFWYLGFTLFFILASLLSFVGILNQMNMLKKRKEKKEVPNG
;
A
#
# COMPACT_ATOMS: atom_id res chain seq x y z
N MET A 1 -13.70 27.32 -14.90
CA MET A 1 -12.27 27.25 -15.27
C MET A 1 -11.91 25.79 -15.50
N GLN A 2 -11.99 25.33 -16.75
CA GLN A 2 -11.59 23.98 -17.15
C GLN A 2 -10.06 23.97 -17.23
N SER A 3 -9.40 23.37 -16.25
CA SER A 3 -7.97 23.09 -16.39
C SER A 3 -7.80 22.06 -17.50
N GLU A 4 -7.11 22.45 -18.57
CA GLU A 4 -6.54 21.57 -19.60
C GLU A 4 -5.57 20.56 -18.93
N ILE A 5 -6.13 19.52 -18.32
CA ILE A 5 -5.35 18.39 -17.83
C ILE A 5 -5.15 17.51 -19.05
N ALA A 6 -3.92 17.56 -19.57
CA ALA A 6 -3.40 16.75 -20.67
C ALA A 6 -4.12 15.40 -20.77
N THR A 7 -4.77 15.17 -21.91
CA THR A 7 -5.23 13.85 -22.32
C THR A 7 -4.03 12.91 -22.21
N LEU A 8 -4.01 12.08 -21.15
CA LEU A 8 -3.07 10.97 -21.00
C LEU A 8 -3.03 10.27 -22.36
N SER A 9 -1.86 10.30 -23.02
CA SER A 9 -1.77 9.83 -24.40
C SER A 9 -2.35 8.41 -24.49
N ALA A 10 -3.21 8.16 -25.48
CA ALA A 10 -3.91 6.89 -25.66
C ALA A 10 -3.05 5.63 -25.37
N PRO A 11 -1.76 5.54 -25.77
CA PRO A 11 -0.91 4.41 -25.40
C PRO A 11 -0.65 4.28 -23.89
N ILE A 12 -0.41 5.38 -23.17
CA ILE A 12 -0.18 5.36 -21.71
C ILE A 12 -1.44 4.87 -20.99
N MET A 13 -2.61 5.34 -21.43
CA MET A 13 -3.88 4.88 -20.89
C MET A 13 -4.09 3.38 -21.15
N PHE A 14 -3.84 2.91 -22.37
CA PHE A 14 -4.02 1.50 -22.71
C PHE A 14 -3.11 0.60 -21.87
N ILE A 15 -1.83 0.97 -21.72
CA ILE A 15 -0.88 0.27 -20.84
C ILE A 15 -1.36 0.30 -19.39
N GLY A 16 -1.84 1.46 -18.91
CA GLY A 16 -2.36 1.61 -17.55
C GLY A 16 -3.60 0.76 -17.29
N LEU A 17 -4.52 0.67 -18.24
CA LEU A 17 -5.70 -0.20 -18.15
C LEU A 17 -5.30 -1.66 -18.14
N LEU A 18 -4.40 -2.08 -19.02
CA LEU A 18 -3.85 -3.45 -19.04
C LEU A 18 -3.20 -3.81 -17.71
N ALA A 19 -2.37 -2.92 -17.16
CA ALA A 19 -1.73 -3.11 -15.86
C ALA A 19 -2.78 -3.19 -14.74
N GLY A 20 -3.79 -2.33 -14.75
CA GLY A 20 -4.88 -2.33 -13.78
C GLY A 20 -5.73 -3.60 -13.84
N PHE A 21 -6.15 -4.04 -15.02
CA PHE A 21 -6.86 -5.30 -15.22
C PHE A 21 -6.01 -6.51 -14.81
N PHE A 22 -4.73 -6.50 -15.14
CA PHE A 22 -3.79 -7.54 -14.75
C PHE A 22 -3.63 -7.61 -13.23
N LEU A 23 -3.45 -6.48 -12.55
CA LEU A 23 -3.42 -6.41 -11.10
C LEU A 23 -4.75 -6.84 -10.46
N CYS A 24 -5.88 -6.48 -11.09
CA CYS A 24 -7.23 -6.77 -10.59
C CYS A 24 -7.59 -8.26 -10.66
N PHE A 25 -7.25 -8.94 -11.77
CA PHE A 25 -7.67 -10.33 -11.99
C PHE A 25 -6.54 -11.37 -11.92
N TYR A 26 -5.31 -10.95 -12.23
CA TYR A 26 -4.15 -11.83 -12.40
C TYR A 26 -3.01 -11.54 -11.42
N GLY A 27 -3.22 -10.69 -10.40
CA GLY A 27 -2.20 -10.36 -9.40
C GLY A 27 -1.58 -11.58 -8.71
N TYR A 28 -2.32 -12.68 -8.60
CA TYR A 28 -1.81 -13.95 -8.06
C TYR A 28 -0.67 -14.58 -8.88
N LEU A 29 -0.53 -14.25 -10.18
CA LEU A 29 0.54 -14.75 -11.04
C LEU A 29 1.89 -14.10 -10.69
N ILE A 30 1.90 -12.80 -10.43
CA ILE A 30 3.10 -12.01 -10.10
C ILE A 30 3.29 -11.83 -8.59
N LYS A 31 2.68 -12.70 -7.78
CA LYS A 31 2.69 -12.62 -6.31
C LYS A 31 4.10 -12.44 -5.74
N SER A 32 5.11 -13.18 -6.22
CA SER A 32 6.46 -13.07 -5.64
C SER A 32 7.09 -11.69 -5.89
N LEU A 33 6.83 -11.09 -7.05
CA LEU A 33 7.29 -9.75 -7.39
C LEU A 33 6.56 -8.70 -6.55
N LEU A 34 5.24 -8.81 -6.45
CA LEU A 34 4.42 -7.88 -5.65
C LEU A 34 4.79 -7.91 -4.17
N VAL A 35 4.99 -9.10 -3.61
CA VAL A 35 5.45 -9.25 -2.22
C VAL A 35 6.83 -8.64 -2.03
N SER A 36 7.75 -8.83 -2.99
CA SER A 36 9.09 -8.25 -2.93
C SER A 36 9.05 -6.72 -2.99
N LEU A 37 8.35 -6.14 -3.97
CA LEU A 37 8.23 -4.69 -4.12
C LEU A 37 7.56 -4.05 -2.90
N ARG A 38 6.47 -4.66 -2.42
CA ARG A 38 5.75 -4.17 -1.23
C ARG A 38 6.58 -4.28 0.02
N SER A 39 7.37 -5.34 0.18
CA SER A 39 8.25 -5.48 1.34
C SER A 39 9.31 -4.37 1.38
N VAL A 40 9.85 -3.93 0.24
CA VAL A 40 10.74 -2.76 0.20
C VAL A 40 10.02 -1.53 0.75
N LEU A 41 8.87 -1.17 0.16
CA LEU A 41 8.12 0.02 0.58
C LEU A 41 7.68 -0.04 2.04
N SER A 42 7.18 -1.20 2.47
CA SER A 42 6.70 -1.45 3.82
C SER A 42 7.83 -1.32 4.85
N GLY A 43 8.96 -1.98 4.59
CA GLY A 43 10.14 -1.92 5.45
C GLY A 43 10.69 -0.50 5.54
N SER A 44 10.87 0.16 4.40
CA SER A 44 11.34 1.54 4.33
C SER A 44 10.45 2.51 5.11
N LEU A 45 9.13 2.42 4.94
CA LEU A 45 8.17 3.33 5.57
C LEU A 45 8.10 3.14 7.09
N VAL A 46 8.14 1.89 7.57
CA VAL A 46 8.18 1.60 9.01
C VAL A 46 9.48 2.09 9.63
N PHE A 47 10.64 1.84 9.00
CA PHE A 47 11.93 2.27 9.54
C PHE A 47 12.11 3.80 9.54
N VAL A 48 11.66 4.50 8.50
CA VAL A 48 11.65 5.97 8.51
C VAL A 48 10.76 6.49 9.63
N SER A 49 9.58 5.91 9.83
CA SER A 49 8.69 6.30 10.93
C SER A 49 9.34 6.10 12.30
N VAL A 50 10.04 4.97 12.50
CA VAL A 50 10.80 4.72 13.73
C VAL A 50 11.93 5.75 13.89
N SER A 51 12.66 6.07 12.83
CA SER A 51 13.75 7.05 12.89
C SER A 51 13.23 8.45 13.28
N LEU A 52 12.07 8.87 12.76
CA LEU A 52 11.44 10.14 13.13
C LEU A 52 11.01 10.15 14.60
N VAL A 53 10.49 9.03 15.11
CA VAL A 53 10.10 8.90 16.53
C VAL A 53 11.32 8.97 17.45
N LEU A 54 12.46 8.41 17.04
CA LEU A 54 13.69 8.37 17.84
C LEU A 54 14.48 9.68 17.80
N TYR A 55 14.56 10.34 16.64
CA TYR A 55 15.39 11.53 16.44
C TYR A 55 14.62 12.84 16.73
N ASP A 56 13.37 12.96 16.27
CA ASP A 56 12.62 14.22 16.24
C ASP A 56 11.22 14.14 16.89
N ARG A 57 11.09 13.44 18.02
CA ARG A 57 9.80 13.16 18.66
C ARG A 57 8.89 14.39 18.83
N VAL A 58 9.44 15.50 19.30
CA VAL A 58 8.66 16.73 19.56
C VAL A 58 8.20 17.35 18.25
N ALA A 59 9.10 17.46 17.29
CA ALA A 59 8.80 18.04 15.99
C ALA A 59 7.81 17.16 15.20
N LEU A 60 7.88 15.83 15.35
CA LEU A 60 6.94 14.88 14.76
C LEU A 60 5.50 15.09 15.26
N VAL A 61 5.31 15.24 16.57
CA VAL A 61 3.97 15.51 17.13
C VAL A 61 3.46 16.87 16.64
N GLY A 62 4.33 17.88 16.58
CA GLY A 62 3.99 19.19 16.02
C GLY A 62 3.58 19.11 14.55
N ALA A 63 4.31 18.36 13.73
CA ALA A 63 3.98 18.17 12.32
C ALA A 63 2.64 17.44 12.13
N LEU A 64 2.37 16.40 12.93
CA LEU A 64 1.11 15.66 12.88
C LEU A 64 -0.11 16.48 13.34
N ALA A 65 0.10 17.48 14.19
CA ALA A 65 -0.94 18.38 14.67
C ALA A 65 -1.11 19.64 13.80
N SER A 66 -0.25 19.84 12.79
CA SER A 66 -0.31 21.01 11.91
C SER A 66 -1.48 20.94 10.92
N GLU A 67 -1.85 22.10 10.35
CA GLU A 67 -2.89 22.18 9.31
C GLU A 67 -2.50 21.44 8.01
N ALA A 68 -1.19 21.28 7.76
CA ALA A 68 -0.64 20.61 6.58
C ALA A 68 0.30 19.46 6.99
N PRO A 69 -0.24 18.36 7.56
CA PRO A 69 0.57 17.34 8.23
C PRO A 69 1.55 16.62 7.30
N LEU A 70 1.17 16.37 6.04
CA LEU A 70 2.05 15.76 5.06
C LEU A 70 3.24 16.66 4.70
N GLY A 71 3.02 17.97 4.58
CA GLY A 71 4.08 18.95 4.33
C GLY A 71 5.05 19.05 5.50
N GLY A 72 4.52 19.06 6.73
CA GLY A 72 5.31 19.03 7.97
C GLY A 72 6.17 17.76 8.07
N LEU A 73 5.59 16.58 7.82
CA LEU A 73 6.34 15.32 7.82
C LEU A 73 7.43 15.30 6.75
N TRP A 74 7.16 15.83 5.56
CA TRP A 74 8.17 15.93 4.50
C TRP A 74 9.35 16.80 4.91
N ALA A 75 9.09 17.95 5.55
CA ALA A 75 10.13 18.85 6.05
C ALA A 75 10.99 18.21 7.15
N LEU A 76 10.43 17.28 7.94
CA LEU A 76 11.18 16.52 8.95
C LEU A 76 12.04 15.41 8.36
N VAL A 77 11.60 14.78 7.26
CA VAL A 77 12.43 13.76 6.58
C VAL A 77 13.57 14.43 5.82
N PHE A 78 13.35 15.63 5.29
CA PHE A 78 14.34 16.41 4.53
C PHE A 78 14.57 17.81 5.10
N PRO A 79 15.14 17.94 6.32
CA PRO A 79 15.45 19.23 6.90
C PRO A 79 16.54 19.93 6.08
N GLN A 80 16.35 21.22 5.82
CA GLN A 80 17.26 22.01 4.96
C GLN A 80 18.62 22.30 5.61
N HIS A 81 18.72 22.21 6.93
CA HIS A 81 19.91 22.62 7.70
C HIS A 81 20.55 21.49 8.52
N ASP A 82 19.99 20.28 8.49
CA ASP A 82 20.53 19.12 9.21
C ASP A 82 20.79 17.94 8.26
N TYR A 83 21.98 17.92 7.67
CA TYR A 83 22.42 16.85 6.78
C TYR A 83 22.57 15.49 7.50
N LEU A 84 22.81 15.49 8.81
CA LEU A 84 22.96 14.26 9.60
C LEU A 84 21.59 13.58 9.74
N ALA A 85 20.54 14.35 10.05
CA ALA A 85 19.17 13.85 10.09
C ALA A 85 18.74 13.24 8.75
N VAL A 86 19.00 13.94 7.63
CA VAL A 86 18.71 13.43 6.27
C VAL A 86 19.41 12.09 6.04
N LEU A 87 20.70 11.98 6.40
CA LEU A 87 21.46 10.75 6.24
C LEU A 87 20.88 9.61 7.10
N ILE A 88 20.49 9.88 8.35
CA ILE A 88 19.84 8.89 9.22
C ILE A 88 18.54 8.39 8.60
N HIS A 89 17.68 9.28 8.11
CA HIS A 89 16.40 8.91 7.50
C HIS A 89 16.60 8.11 6.21
N LEU A 90 17.57 8.48 5.37
CA LEU A 90 17.87 7.78 4.12
C LEU A 90 18.49 6.39 4.39
N MET A 91 19.38 6.29 5.38
CA MET A 91 19.93 5.01 5.83
C MET A 91 18.85 4.12 6.45
N SER A 92 17.92 4.70 7.21
CA SER A 92 16.78 3.97 7.77
C SER A 92 15.84 3.47 6.66
N PHE A 93 15.57 4.30 5.64
CA PHE A 93 14.77 3.94 4.47
C PHE A 93 15.40 2.77 3.71
N THR A 94 16.69 2.86 3.39
CA THR A 94 17.41 1.85 2.62
C THR A 94 17.58 0.55 3.40
N PHE A 95 17.98 0.64 4.67
CA PHE A 95 18.14 -0.52 5.54
C PHE A 95 16.82 -1.26 5.76
N GLY A 96 15.75 -0.53 6.10
CA GLY A 96 14.43 -1.12 6.31
C GLY A 96 13.89 -1.83 5.06
N GLY A 97 14.03 -1.20 3.90
CA GLY A 97 13.57 -1.77 2.63
C GLY A 97 14.36 -3.01 2.21
N LEU A 98 15.69 -2.96 2.29
CA LEU A 98 16.56 -4.09 1.94
C LEU A 98 16.40 -5.27 2.90
N LEU A 99 16.26 -5.00 4.20
CA LEU A 99 16.06 -6.03 5.22
C LEU A 99 14.75 -6.78 4.99
N LEU A 100 13.64 -6.06 4.77
CA LEU A 100 12.35 -6.72 4.56
C LEU A 100 12.28 -7.42 3.20
N PHE A 101 12.92 -6.86 2.16
CA PHE A 101 13.11 -7.53 0.88
C PHE A 101 13.85 -8.87 1.01
N PHE A 102 14.92 -8.90 1.81
CA PHE A 102 15.67 -10.11 2.07
C PHE A 102 14.82 -11.16 2.82
N PHE A 103 14.07 -10.72 3.83
CA PHE A 103 13.16 -11.61 4.57
C PHE A 103 12.02 -12.15 3.71
N ALA A 104 11.46 -11.35 2.81
CA ALA A 104 10.40 -11.76 1.91
C ALA A 104 10.81 -12.88 0.93
N ARG A 105 12.12 -13.01 0.63
CA ARG A 105 12.64 -14.05 -0.28
C ARG A 105 13.07 -15.33 0.44
N ARG A 106 13.25 -15.29 1.75
CA ARG A 106 13.65 -16.46 2.54
C ARG A 106 12.43 -17.28 2.97
N LYS A 107 12.51 -18.60 2.78
CA LYS A 107 11.46 -19.52 3.22
C LYS A 107 11.60 -19.75 4.72
N GLY A 108 10.67 -19.21 5.51
CA GLY A 108 10.62 -19.44 6.95
C GLY A 108 9.34 -18.88 7.57
N LYS A 109 8.62 -19.71 8.36
CA LYS A 109 7.35 -19.33 8.99
C LYS A 109 7.46 -18.08 9.86
N LEU A 110 8.60 -17.89 10.52
CA LEU A 110 8.84 -16.70 11.36
C LEU A 110 9.09 -15.45 10.51
N LEU A 111 9.85 -15.57 9.41
CA LEU A 111 10.11 -14.47 8.48
C LEU A 111 8.83 -14.03 7.76
N GLU A 112 7.96 -14.98 7.39
CA GLU A 112 6.64 -14.68 6.82
C GLU A 112 5.77 -13.84 7.78
N LYS A 113 5.78 -14.17 9.08
CA LYS A 113 5.07 -13.38 10.10
C LYS A 113 5.66 -11.98 10.27
N VAL A 114 6.98 -11.84 10.22
CA VAL A 114 7.64 -10.53 10.25
C VAL A 114 7.22 -9.68 9.04
N VAL A 115 7.27 -10.25 7.83
CA VAL A 115 6.83 -9.55 6.63
C VAL A 115 5.35 -9.17 6.70
N ALA A 116 4.49 -10.05 7.22
CA ALA A 116 3.08 -9.77 7.43
C ALA A 116 2.84 -8.63 8.44
N LEU A 117 3.58 -8.63 9.55
CA LEU A 117 3.52 -7.57 10.57
C LEU A 117 3.93 -6.22 9.98
N PHE A 118 5.07 -6.15 9.31
CA PHE A 118 5.53 -4.92 8.68
C PHE A 118 4.55 -4.43 7.61
N THR A 119 4.01 -5.34 6.80
CA THR A 119 2.98 -5.00 5.81
C THR A 119 1.77 -4.37 6.48
N ALA A 120 1.24 -5.00 7.53
CA ALA A 120 0.10 -4.47 8.29
C ALA A 120 0.40 -3.09 8.90
N LEU A 121 1.58 -2.91 9.51
CA LEU A 121 2.01 -1.64 10.09
C LEU A 121 2.12 -0.55 9.02
N SER A 122 2.76 -0.84 7.89
CA SER A 122 2.91 0.12 6.79
C SER A 122 1.56 0.54 6.20
N MET A 123 0.61 -0.40 6.07
CA MET A 123 -0.73 -0.08 5.58
C MET A 123 -1.55 0.69 6.59
N THR A 124 -1.42 0.37 7.87
CA THR A 124 -2.03 1.16 8.95
C THR A 124 -1.49 2.59 8.94
N LEU A 125 -0.18 2.76 8.72
CA LEU A 125 0.44 4.08 8.65
C LEU A 125 -0.02 4.86 7.40
N MET A 126 -0.12 4.21 6.24
CA MET A 126 -0.69 4.82 5.04
C MET A 126 -2.14 5.26 5.24
N LEU A 127 -2.97 4.42 5.87
CA LEU A 127 -4.37 4.77 6.18
C LEU A 127 -4.45 5.88 7.24
N PHE A 128 -3.56 5.89 8.23
CA PHE A 128 -3.46 6.96 9.20
C PHE A 128 -3.12 8.29 8.51
N LEU A 129 -2.10 8.33 7.65
CA LEU A 129 -1.74 9.53 6.90
C LEU A 129 -2.86 9.98 5.96
N LEU A 130 -3.57 9.05 5.33
CA LEU A 130 -4.73 9.35 4.48
C LEU A 130 -5.91 9.90 5.28
N THR A 131 -6.21 9.36 6.46
CA THR A 131 -7.29 9.86 7.30
C THR A 131 -6.94 11.22 7.91
N LEU A 132 -5.66 11.47 8.19
CA LEU A 132 -5.16 12.73 8.72
C LEU A 132 -5.34 13.92 7.76
N THR A 133 -5.47 13.68 6.45
CA THR A 133 -5.80 14.76 5.50
C THR A 133 -7.28 15.15 5.50
N LEU A 134 -8.14 14.34 6.13
CA LEU A 134 -9.60 14.50 6.12
C LEU A 134 -10.19 14.74 7.51
N LEU A 135 -9.53 14.25 8.55
CA LEU A 135 -10.05 14.17 9.92
C LEU A 135 -9.00 14.66 10.93
N PRO A 136 -9.44 15.20 12.09
CA PRO A 136 -8.52 15.64 13.13
C PRO A 136 -7.69 14.47 13.68
N LEU A 137 -6.49 14.80 14.20
CA LEU A 137 -5.48 13.83 14.65
C LEU A 137 -6.04 12.72 15.55
N GLN A 138 -6.86 13.07 16.54
CA GLN A 138 -7.45 12.10 17.48
C GLN A 138 -8.36 11.09 16.77
N ALA A 139 -9.25 11.54 15.89
CA ALA A 139 -10.15 10.67 15.14
C ALA A 139 -9.37 9.75 14.19
N SER A 140 -8.37 10.30 13.49
CA SER A 140 -7.49 9.54 12.58
C SER A 140 -6.70 8.46 13.32
N LEU A 141 -6.22 8.75 14.54
CA LEU A 141 -5.55 7.75 15.40
C LEU A 141 -6.50 6.62 15.80
N ILE A 142 -7.73 6.94 16.25
CA ILE A 142 -8.69 5.92 16.68
C ILE A 142 -9.08 5.03 15.50
N ILE A 143 -9.44 5.63 14.35
CA ILE A 143 -9.85 4.90 13.15
C ILE A 143 -8.70 4.02 12.64
N SER A 144 -7.48 4.56 12.55
CA SER A 144 -6.32 3.78 12.09
C SER A 144 -5.95 2.68 13.08
N CYS A 145 -6.12 2.87 14.39
CA CYS A 145 -5.86 1.83 15.38
C CYS A 145 -6.86 0.66 15.23
N ILE A 146 -8.15 0.94 15.11
CA ILE A 146 -9.20 -0.08 14.92
C ILE A 146 -8.95 -0.84 13.61
N LEU A 147 -8.76 -0.12 12.50
CA LEU A 147 -8.45 -0.74 11.20
C LEU A 147 -7.13 -1.51 11.25
N GLY A 148 -6.13 -1.00 11.97
CA GLY A 148 -4.84 -1.64 12.13
C GLY A 148 -4.93 -3.01 12.80
N VAL A 149 -5.76 -3.15 13.83
CA VAL A 149 -6.03 -4.46 14.46
C VAL A 149 -6.68 -5.43 13.47
N ILE A 150 -7.65 -4.96 12.68
CA ILE A 150 -8.33 -5.78 11.67
C ILE A 150 -7.35 -6.22 10.57
N ILE A 151 -6.57 -5.27 10.04
CA ILE A 151 -5.56 -5.53 9.00
C ILE A 151 -4.50 -6.49 9.52
N LEU A 152 -4.00 -6.28 10.74
CA LEU A 152 -3.00 -7.15 11.36
C LEU A 152 -3.53 -8.57 11.54
N ALA A 153 -4.73 -8.73 12.08
CA ALA A 153 -5.37 -10.03 12.24
C ALA A 153 -5.52 -10.75 10.90
N PHE A 154 -5.96 -10.04 9.86
CA PHE A 154 -6.15 -10.61 8.53
C PHE A 154 -4.81 -10.96 7.84
N CYS A 155 -3.80 -10.09 7.95
CA CYS A 155 -2.43 -10.33 7.46
C CYS A 155 -1.80 -11.56 8.11
N LEU A 156 -1.93 -11.71 9.44
CA LEU A 156 -1.36 -12.84 10.17
C LEU A 156 -2.10 -14.16 9.91
N ALA A 157 -3.43 -14.10 9.78
CA ALA A 157 -4.24 -15.31 9.55
C ALA A 157 -4.15 -15.81 8.10
N ARG A 158 -4.21 -14.90 7.11
CA ARG A 158 -4.31 -15.25 5.68
C ARG A 158 -3.56 -14.25 4.80
N PHE A 159 -2.25 -14.14 4.99
CA PHE A 159 -1.37 -13.25 4.23
C PHE A 159 -1.57 -13.31 2.71
N GLU A 160 -1.68 -14.51 2.13
CA GLU A 160 -1.88 -14.65 0.67
C GLU A 160 -3.22 -14.11 0.18
N SER A 161 -4.27 -14.29 0.97
CA SER A 161 -5.60 -13.77 0.65
C SER A 161 -5.65 -12.26 0.79
N TYR A 162 -5.01 -11.72 1.85
CA TYR A 162 -4.87 -10.27 2.01
C TYR A 162 -4.15 -9.64 0.81
N MET A 163 -3.03 -10.24 0.37
CA MET A 163 -2.28 -9.77 -0.79
C MET A 163 -3.14 -9.72 -2.05
N ALA A 164 -3.95 -10.75 -2.28
CA ALA A 164 -4.87 -10.79 -3.42
C ALA A 164 -5.97 -9.72 -3.32
N THR A 165 -6.57 -9.56 -2.14
CA THR A 165 -7.59 -8.54 -1.90
C THR A 165 -7.04 -7.14 -2.17
N GLU A 166 -5.87 -6.82 -1.63
CA GLU A 166 -5.23 -5.53 -1.80
C GLU A 166 -4.89 -5.25 -3.27
N SER A 167 -4.31 -6.24 -3.99
CA SER A 167 -4.01 -6.10 -5.42
C SER A 167 -5.27 -5.93 -6.27
N ALA A 168 -6.36 -6.60 -5.91
CA ALA A 168 -7.65 -6.44 -6.57
C ALA A 168 -8.22 -5.02 -6.37
N ILE A 169 -8.13 -4.47 -5.16
CA ILE A 169 -8.56 -3.09 -4.85
C ILE A 169 -7.70 -2.07 -5.59
N ILE A 170 -6.37 -2.21 -5.56
CA ILE A 170 -5.46 -1.27 -6.24
C ILE A 170 -5.68 -1.34 -7.76
N GLY A 171 -5.80 -2.55 -8.31
CA GLY A 171 -6.07 -2.75 -9.73
C GLY A 171 -7.43 -2.16 -10.14
N SER A 172 -8.47 -2.37 -9.35
CA SER A 172 -9.80 -1.80 -9.63
C SER A 172 -9.80 -0.28 -9.55
N MET A 173 -9.17 0.30 -8.52
CA MET A 173 -9.03 1.75 -8.38
C MET A 173 -8.27 2.35 -9.57
N LEU A 174 -7.19 1.71 -10.02
CA LEU A 174 -6.43 2.18 -11.18
C LEU A 174 -7.26 2.15 -12.46
N VAL A 175 -7.97 1.05 -12.75
CA VAL A 175 -8.85 0.93 -13.92
C VAL A 175 -9.96 1.98 -13.85
N SER A 176 -10.64 2.09 -12.72
CA SER A 176 -11.73 3.05 -12.55
C SER A 176 -11.25 4.48 -12.66
N TYR A 177 -10.07 4.80 -12.14
CA TYR A 177 -9.46 6.12 -12.24
C TYR A 177 -9.16 6.49 -13.70
N LEU A 178 -8.51 5.59 -14.45
CA LEU A 178 -8.17 5.81 -15.85
C LEU A 178 -9.41 5.95 -16.72
N LEU A 179 -10.42 5.10 -16.52
CA LEU A 179 -11.68 5.20 -17.24
C LEU A 179 -12.42 6.51 -16.90
N SER A 180 -12.42 6.91 -15.63
CA SER A 180 -13.07 8.15 -15.21
C SER A 180 -12.38 9.39 -15.76
N ARG A 181 -11.06 9.36 -15.89
CA ARG A 181 -10.29 10.42 -16.54
C ARG A 181 -10.53 10.47 -18.05
N PHE A 182 -10.60 9.33 -18.72
CA PHE A 182 -10.76 9.29 -20.18
C PHE A 182 -12.17 9.64 -20.65
N TRP A 183 -13.18 9.11 -19.97
CA TRP A 183 -14.59 9.33 -20.30
C TRP A 183 -15.22 10.49 -19.53
N TYR A 184 -14.43 11.24 -18.73
CA TYR A 184 -14.91 12.30 -17.84
C TYR A 184 -16.08 11.84 -16.96
N LEU A 185 -16.02 10.60 -16.46
CA LEU A 185 -17.09 10.03 -15.64
C LEU A 185 -17.17 10.79 -14.30
N GLY A 186 -18.40 11.06 -13.85
CA GLY A 186 -18.65 11.66 -12.56
C GLY A 186 -18.16 10.80 -11.39
N PHE A 187 -17.93 11.43 -10.24
CA PHE A 187 -17.42 10.79 -9.03
C PHE A 187 -18.23 9.56 -8.60
N THR A 188 -19.55 9.59 -8.71
CA THR A 188 -20.42 8.44 -8.40
C THR A 188 -20.13 7.22 -9.25
N LEU A 189 -19.92 7.42 -10.57
CA LEU A 189 -19.61 6.34 -11.50
C LEU A 189 -18.21 5.76 -11.23
N PHE A 190 -17.24 6.59 -10.83
CA PHE A 190 -15.94 6.11 -10.37
C PHE A 190 -16.07 5.12 -9.21
N PHE A 191 -16.83 5.45 -8.15
CA PHE A 191 -17.00 4.57 -6.99
C PHE A 191 -17.76 3.29 -7.32
N ILE A 192 -18.83 3.38 -8.12
CA ILE A 192 -19.59 2.20 -8.56
C ILE A 192 -18.67 1.25 -9.33
N LEU A 193 -17.91 1.79 -10.28
CA LEU A 193 -16.99 1.01 -11.10
C LEU A 193 -15.87 0.39 -10.26
N ALA A 194 -15.27 1.16 -9.35
CA ALA A 194 -14.19 0.69 -8.47
C ALA A 194 -14.66 -0.41 -7.53
N SER A 195 -15.88 -0.27 -6.98
CA SER A 195 -16.50 -1.24 -6.09
C SER A 195 -16.83 -2.55 -6.81
N LEU A 196 -17.48 -2.46 -7.97
CA LEU A 196 -17.84 -3.63 -8.78
C LEU A 196 -16.58 -4.39 -9.23
N LEU A 197 -15.60 -3.69 -9.79
CA LEU A 197 -14.34 -4.30 -10.23
C LEU A 197 -13.57 -4.90 -9.05
N SER A 198 -13.54 -4.22 -7.91
CA SER A 198 -12.89 -4.73 -6.70
C SER A 198 -13.56 -6.03 -6.25
N PHE A 199 -14.89 -6.05 -6.14
CA PHE A 199 -15.63 -7.22 -5.69
C PHE A 199 -15.41 -8.44 -6.61
N VAL A 200 -15.54 -8.26 -7.93
CA VAL A 200 -15.31 -9.32 -8.91
C VAL A 200 -13.84 -9.75 -8.92
N GLY A 201 -12.91 -8.80 -8.83
CA GLY A 201 -11.47 -9.05 -8.76
C GLY A 201 -11.09 -9.88 -7.54
N ILE A 202 -11.58 -9.51 -6.35
CA ILE A 202 -11.37 -10.24 -5.09
C ILE A 202 -11.87 -11.68 -5.23
N LEU A 203 -13.11 -11.88 -5.69
CA LEU A 203 -13.69 -13.21 -5.87
C LEU A 203 -12.86 -14.06 -6.84
N ASN A 204 -12.47 -13.50 -7.98
CA ASN A 204 -11.67 -14.21 -8.97
C ASN A 204 -10.30 -14.62 -8.41
N GLN A 205 -9.58 -13.69 -7.77
CA GLN A 205 -8.27 -14.00 -7.21
C GLN A 205 -8.34 -15.02 -6.07
N MET A 206 -9.34 -14.93 -5.20
CA MET A 206 -9.57 -15.90 -4.13
C MET A 206 -9.86 -17.30 -4.69
N ASN A 207 -10.71 -17.41 -5.71
CA ASN A 207 -11.03 -18.68 -6.35
C ASN A 207 -9.80 -19.30 -7.04
N MET A 208 -9.00 -18.49 -7.75
CA MET A 208 -7.78 -18.97 -8.41
C MET A 208 -6.70 -19.40 -7.42
N LEU A 209 -6.58 -18.71 -6.28
CA LEU A 209 -5.69 -19.11 -5.19
C LEU A 209 -6.09 -20.47 -4.60
N LYS A 210 -7.39 -20.71 -4.36
CA LYS A 210 -7.90 -22.00 -3.89
C LYS A 210 -7.58 -23.13 -4.88
N LYS A 211 -7.94 -22.95 -6.17
CA LYS A 211 -7.63 -23.93 -7.24
C LYS A 211 -6.15 -24.25 -7.36
N ARG A 212 -5.27 -23.27 -7.16
CA ARG A 212 -3.80 -23.48 -7.20
C ARG A 212 -3.27 -24.25 -5.99
N LYS A 213 -3.90 -24.13 -4.81
CA LYS A 213 -3.55 -24.93 -3.64
C LYS A 213 -3.97 -26.38 -3.84
N GLU A 214 -5.20 -26.59 -4.29
CA GLU A 214 -5.74 -27.92 -4.62
C GLU A 214 -4.86 -28.64 -5.67
N LYS A 215 -4.48 -27.96 -6.76
CA LYS A 215 -3.59 -28.54 -7.78
C LYS A 215 -2.16 -28.85 -7.30
N LYS A 216 -1.69 -28.23 -6.23
CA LYS A 216 -0.38 -28.54 -5.63
C LYS A 216 -0.44 -29.67 -4.61
N GLU A 217 -1.63 -29.89 -4.03
CA GLU A 217 -1.89 -30.94 -3.04
C GLU A 217 -2.28 -32.27 -3.68
N VAL A 218 -2.73 -32.29 -4.93
CA VAL A 218 -2.81 -33.52 -5.73
C VAL A 218 -1.39 -33.87 -6.18
N PRO A 219 -0.72 -34.88 -5.60
CA PRO A 219 0.52 -35.38 -6.19
C PRO A 219 0.15 -35.92 -7.57
N ASN A 220 0.99 -35.69 -8.58
CA ASN A 220 0.87 -36.40 -9.85
C ASN A 220 0.78 -37.90 -9.53
N GLY A 221 -0.42 -38.46 -9.69
CA GLY A 221 -0.65 -39.90 -9.66
C GLY A 221 -0.04 -40.55 -10.89
#